data_AF-A0A3D1D2A8-F1
#
_entry.id   AF-A0A3D1D2A8-F1
#
_cell.length_a   1.000
_cell.length_b   1.000
_cell.length_c   1.000
_cell.angle_alpha   90.00
_cell.angle_beta   90.00
_cell.angle_gamma   90.00
#
_symmetry.space_group_name_H-M   'P 1'
#
loop_
_entity.id
_entity.type
_entity.pdbx_description
1 polymer ?
#
loop_
_entity_poly.entity_id
_entity_poly.type
_entity_poly.pdbx_seq_one_letter_code
_entity_poly.pdbx_strand_id
1 'polypeptide(L)'
;MSTLSIAIIIVFVVGYLFIALESVTKVNKAAVALLMFVVVWTLYMLDPGYFVSLEHPQFLDVLRLDHPELGSTVNPVMVFVTDIIQNHLGDTGTTLFFLMGAMTIVEVVDQNGGFDWVRRVMHTKSKRALLWRIAFMTFILSAILDNMTTSIVMIMILRKLVSQHKDRVLYAALVIIAANSGGAFSPIGDVTTIMLWNKGLITAAGVISEILIPSIVSMVVPALVIQMALKGDLGE
;
A
#
# COMPACT_ATOMS: atom_id res chain seq x y z
N MET A 1 -5.70 -23.46 -26.28
CA MET A 1 -4.56 -23.20 -25.37
C MET A 1 -3.29 -23.58 -26.11
N SER A 2 -2.47 -22.61 -26.50
CA SER A 2 -1.20 -22.91 -27.16
C SER A 2 -0.20 -23.50 -26.16
N THR A 3 0.83 -24.20 -26.65
CA THR A 3 1.95 -24.67 -25.81
C THR A 3 2.62 -23.52 -25.07
N LEU A 4 2.65 -22.33 -25.69
CA LEU A 4 3.17 -21.10 -25.11
C LEU A 4 2.33 -20.61 -23.91
N SER A 5 0.99 -20.63 -24.02
CA SER A 5 0.10 -20.28 -22.90
C SER A 5 0.35 -21.18 -21.69
N ILE A 6 0.52 -22.48 -21.92
CA ILE A 6 0.79 -23.45 -20.84
C ILE A 6 2.16 -23.18 -20.19
N ALA A 7 3.19 -22.89 -20.99
CA ALA A 7 4.51 -22.56 -20.48
C ALA A 7 4.49 -21.30 -19.59
N ILE A 8 3.78 -20.25 -20.01
CA ILE A 8 3.60 -19.02 -19.23
C ILE A 8 2.92 -19.32 -17.89
N ILE A 9 1.82 -20.09 -17.91
CA ILE A 9 1.08 -20.46 -16.70
C ILE A 9 1.97 -21.26 -15.74
N ILE A 10 2.75 -22.22 -16.24
CA ILE A 10 3.68 -23.00 -15.42
C ILE A 10 4.71 -22.08 -14.76
N VAL A 11 5.36 -21.19 -15.52
CA VAL A 11 6.35 -20.25 -14.97
C VAL A 11 5.71 -19.36 -13.90
N PHE A 12 4.51 -18.85 -14.16
CA PHE A 12 3.78 -18.00 -13.22
C PHE A 12 3.46 -18.75 -11.91
N VAL A 13 2.88 -19.95 -12.00
CA VAL A 13 2.51 -20.75 -10.83
C VAL A 13 3.75 -21.13 -10.01
N VAL A 14 4.83 -21.55 -10.67
CA VAL A 14 6.09 -21.88 -9.99
C VAL A 14 6.69 -20.64 -9.33
N GLY A 15 6.81 -19.52 -10.05
CA GLY A 15 7.34 -18.28 -9.49
C GLY A 15 6.52 -17.79 -8.29
N TYR A 16 5.20 -17.83 -8.39
CA TYR A 16 4.30 -17.46 -7.30
C TYR A 16 4.43 -18.40 -6.09
N LEU A 17 4.60 -19.70 -6.32
CA LEU A 17 4.86 -20.67 -5.26
C LEU A 17 6.16 -20.34 -4.52
N PHE A 18 7.23 -19.97 -5.22
CA PHE A 18 8.49 -19.55 -4.58
C PHE A 18 8.35 -18.25 -3.78
N ILE A 19 7.51 -17.32 -4.22
CA ILE A 19 7.16 -16.10 -3.44
C ILE A 19 6.44 -16.49 -2.15
N ALA A 20 5.42 -17.36 -2.23
CA ALA A 20 4.65 -17.80 -1.07
C ALA A 20 5.51 -18.61 -0.07
N LEU A 21 6.45 -19.40 -0.58
CA LEU A 21 7.35 -20.24 0.21
C LEU A 21 8.62 -19.52 0.68
N GLU A 22 8.73 -18.19 0.55
CA GLU A 22 9.90 -17.40 1.00
C GLU A 22 10.35 -17.77 2.43
N SER A 23 9.40 -18.00 3.35
CA SER A 23 9.70 -18.37 4.73
C SER A 23 10.47 -19.70 4.87
N VAL A 24 10.27 -20.61 3.91
CA VAL A 24 10.90 -21.94 3.83
C VAL A 24 12.15 -21.91 2.96
N THR A 25 12.06 -21.35 1.75
CA THR A 25 13.16 -21.33 0.76
C THR A 25 14.26 -20.33 1.13
N LYS A 26 13.94 -19.31 1.94
CA LYS A 26 14.82 -18.18 2.28
C LYS A 26 15.32 -17.39 1.06
N VAL A 27 14.73 -17.61 -0.11
CA VAL A 27 15.03 -16.84 -1.32
C VAL A 27 14.20 -15.56 -1.30
N ASN A 28 14.84 -14.43 -1.60
CA ASN A 28 14.19 -13.12 -1.60
C ASN A 28 13.03 -13.09 -2.61
N LYS A 29 11.81 -12.81 -2.12
CA LYS A 29 10.59 -12.75 -2.94
C LYS A 29 10.64 -11.73 -4.09
N ALA A 30 11.31 -10.59 -3.91
CA ALA A 30 11.41 -9.56 -4.93
C ALA A 30 12.29 -10.03 -6.09
N ALA A 31 13.39 -10.73 -5.81
CA ALA A 31 14.22 -11.33 -6.84
C ALA A 31 13.45 -12.40 -7.65
N VAL A 32 12.67 -13.25 -6.97
CA VAL A 32 11.81 -14.25 -7.62
C VAL A 32 10.74 -13.57 -8.48
N ALA A 33 10.08 -12.53 -7.97
CA ALA A 33 9.05 -11.80 -8.70
C ALA A 33 9.61 -11.13 -9.97
N LEU A 34 10.78 -10.49 -9.88
CA LEU A 34 11.46 -9.89 -11.03
C LEU A 34 11.85 -10.94 -12.07
N LEU A 35 12.42 -12.07 -11.64
CA LEU A 35 12.79 -13.15 -12.55
C LEU A 35 11.56 -13.75 -13.22
N MET A 36 10.50 -14.03 -12.45
CA MET A 36 9.22 -14.51 -12.98
C MET A 36 8.65 -13.54 -14.02
N PHE A 37 8.65 -12.23 -13.73
CA PHE A 37 8.21 -11.20 -14.67
C PHE A 37 9.01 -11.25 -15.97
N VAL A 38 10.35 -11.25 -15.90
CA VAL A 38 11.22 -11.30 -17.09
C VAL A 38 10.97 -12.55 -17.91
N VAL A 39 10.81 -13.72 -17.29
CA VAL A 39 10.59 -14.98 -18.01
C VAL A 39 9.20 -15.01 -18.66
N VAL A 40 8.14 -14.66 -17.91
CA VAL A 40 6.77 -14.60 -18.44
C VAL A 40 6.69 -13.60 -19.59
N TRP A 41 7.30 -12.43 -19.42
CA TRP A 41 7.36 -11.39 -20.43
C TRP A 41 8.07 -11.87 -21.70
N THR A 42 9.22 -12.52 -21.55
CA THR A 42 9.98 -13.06 -22.68
C THR A 42 9.18 -14.10 -23.45
N LEU A 43 8.49 -15.00 -22.74
CA LEU A 43 7.63 -16.00 -23.36
C LEU A 43 6.44 -15.35 -24.09
N TYR A 44 5.79 -14.37 -23.48
CA TYR A 44 4.70 -13.61 -24.11
C TYR A 44 5.14 -12.97 -25.43
N MET A 45 6.34 -12.38 -25.46
CA MET A 45 6.89 -11.71 -26.65
C MET A 45 7.32 -12.66 -27.78
N LEU A 46 7.28 -13.98 -27.60
CA LEU A 46 7.52 -14.94 -28.69
C LEU A 46 6.38 -14.96 -29.72
N ASP A 47 5.13 -14.76 -29.28
CA ASP A 47 3.96 -14.64 -30.16
C ASP A 47 2.89 -13.74 -29.53
N PRO A 48 3.13 -12.41 -29.47
CA PRO A 48 2.19 -11.48 -28.86
C PRO A 48 0.86 -11.40 -29.64
N GLY A 49 0.88 -11.66 -30.95
CA GLY A 49 -0.30 -11.55 -31.82
C GLY A 49 -1.39 -12.55 -31.45
N TYR A 50 -1.00 -13.78 -31.09
CA TYR A 50 -1.94 -14.77 -30.57
C TYR A 50 -2.69 -14.30 -29.33
N PHE A 51 -1.98 -13.71 -28.35
CA PHE A 51 -2.60 -13.25 -27.10
C PHE A 51 -3.43 -11.99 -27.29
N VAL A 52 -2.92 -11.01 -28.04
CA VAL A 52 -3.63 -9.76 -28.32
C VAL A 52 -4.93 -10.04 -29.07
N SER A 53 -4.92 -10.92 -30.07
CA SER A 53 -6.15 -11.27 -30.82
C SER A 53 -7.17 -12.03 -29.98
N LEU A 54 -6.73 -12.78 -28.97
CA LEU A 54 -7.60 -13.52 -28.06
C LEU A 54 -8.25 -12.62 -26.99
N GLU A 55 -7.45 -11.77 -26.33
CA GLU A 55 -7.91 -10.92 -25.23
C GLU A 55 -8.49 -9.57 -25.71
N HIS A 56 -8.01 -9.07 -26.84
CA HIS A 56 -8.42 -7.79 -27.44
C HIS A 56 -8.77 -7.97 -28.93
N PRO A 57 -9.87 -8.66 -29.27
CA PRO A 57 -10.22 -8.96 -30.65
C PRO A 57 -10.41 -7.72 -31.54
N GLN A 58 -10.68 -6.55 -30.95
CA GLN A 58 -10.85 -5.26 -31.64
C GLN A 58 -9.62 -4.34 -31.52
N PHE A 59 -8.44 -4.87 -31.14
CA PHE A 59 -7.26 -4.04 -30.89
C PHE A 59 -6.85 -3.17 -32.08
N LEU A 60 -7.05 -3.64 -33.33
CA LEU A 60 -6.73 -2.87 -34.52
C LEU A 60 -7.59 -1.61 -34.67
N ASP A 61 -8.85 -1.68 -34.26
CA ASP A 61 -9.75 -0.53 -34.34
C ASP A 61 -9.42 0.49 -33.23
N VAL A 62 -9.16 0.00 -32.01
CA VAL A 62 -8.68 0.83 -30.89
C VAL A 62 -7.36 1.52 -31.25
N LEU A 63 -6.39 0.77 -31.77
CA LEU A 63 -5.07 1.29 -32.13
C LEU A 63 -5.14 2.37 -33.22
N ARG A 64 -6.04 2.23 -34.20
CA ARG A 64 -6.23 3.25 -35.25
C ARG A 64 -6.85 4.54 -34.74
N LEU A 65 -7.64 4.48 -33.66
CA LEU A 65 -8.20 5.66 -33.02
C LEU A 65 -7.13 6.42 -32.22
N ASP A 66 -6.31 5.68 -31.46
CA ASP A 66 -5.27 6.27 -30.61
C ASP A 66 -4.04 6.74 -31.44
N HIS A 67 -3.74 6.05 -32.54
CA HIS A 67 -2.62 6.38 -33.44
C HIS A 67 -3.09 6.54 -34.89
N PRO A 68 -3.77 7.65 -35.24
CA PRO A 68 -4.32 7.86 -36.58
C PRO A 68 -3.26 7.98 -37.68
N GLU A 69 -2.01 8.29 -37.32
CA GLU A 69 -0.88 8.44 -38.25
C GLU A 69 -0.05 7.16 -38.42
N LEU A 70 -0.47 6.04 -37.82
CA LEU A 70 0.31 4.80 -37.85
C LEU A 70 0.47 4.31 -39.30
N GLY A 71 1.69 4.41 -39.83
CA GLY A 71 2.03 3.96 -41.18
C GLY A 71 1.93 2.44 -41.34
N SER A 72 1.73 1.97 -42.57
CA SER A 72 1.62 0.54 -42.91
C SER A 72 2.90 -0.28 -42.71
N THR A 73 4.02 0.37 -42.37
CA THR A 73 5.34 -0.25 -42.16
C THR A 73 5.58 -0.69 -40.71
N VAL A 74 4.73 -0.27 -39.77
CA VAL A 74 4.89 -0.58 -38.34
C VAL A 74 4.03 -1.78 -37.97
N ASN A 75 4.56 -2.70 -37.16
CA ASN A 75 3.79 -3.85 -36.69
C ASN A 75 2.74 -3.39 -35.65
N PRO A 76 1.42 -3.44 -35.97
CA PRO A 76 0.39 -2.89 -35.10
C PRO A 76 0.28 -3.65 -33.76
N VAL A 77 0.60 -4.95 -33.75
CA VAL A 77 0.61 -5.75 -32.52
C VAL A 77 1.67 -5.23 -31.56
N MET A 78 2.87 -4.89 -32.06
CA MET A 78 3.97 -4.41 -31.23
C MET A 78 3.66 -3.04 -30.60
N VAL A 79 3.02 -2.14 -31.35
CA VAL A 79 2.60 -0.83 -30.84
C VAL A 79 1.56 -1.01 -29.75
N PHE A 80 0.51 -1.79 -30.02
CA PHE A 80 -0.55 -2.05 -29.05
C PHE A 80 -0.04 -2.69 -27.75
N VAL A 81 0.85 -3.67 -27.86
CA VAL A 81 1.50 -4.29 -26.68
C VAL A 81 2.32 -3.25 -25.91
N THR A 82 3.04 -2.38 -26.60
CA THR A 82 3.83 -1.31 -25.96
C THR A 82 2.93 -0.35 -25.19
N ASP A 83 1.80 0.07 -25.78
CA ASP A 83 0.83 0.96 -25.13
C ASP A 83 0.25 0.33 -23.86
N ILE A 84 -0.13 -0.96 -23.91
CA ILE A 84 -0.63 -1.69 -22.73
C ILE A 84 0.40 -1.69 -21.59
N ILE A 85 1.67 -2.00 -21.90
CA ILE A 85 2.73 -2.00 -20.88
C ILE A 85 2.93 -0.60 -20.34
N GLN A 86 3.02 0.42 -21.21
CA GLN A 86 3.24 1.80 -20.78
C GLN A 86 2.13 2.29 -19.87
N ASN A 87 0.88 1.94 -20.16
CA ASN A 87 -0.26 2.25 -19.31
C ASN A 87 -0.16 1.55 -17.94
N HIS A 88 0.07 0.24 -17.89
CA HIS A 88 0.20 -0.49 -16.62
C HIS A 88 1.43 -0.07 -15.81
N LEU A 89 2.55 0.18 -16.49
CA LEU A 89 3.78 0.66 -15.87
C LEU A 89 3.60 2.10 -15.38
N GLY A 90 2.88 2.93 -16.11
CA GLY A 90 2.50 4.28 -15.73
C GLY A 90 1.62 4.30 -14.48
N ASP A 91 0.56 3.48 -14.45
CA ASP A 91 -0.31 3.33 -13.27
C ASP A 91 0.48 2.90 -12.03
N THR A 92 1.33 1.87 -12.19
CA THR A 92 2.19 1.37 -11.11
C THR A 92 3.21 2.41 -10.68
N GLY A 93 3.83 3.09 -11.65
CA GLY A 93 4.79 4.16 -11.45
C GLY A 93 4.20 5.33 -10.66
N THR A 94 2.97 5.75 -10.98
CA THR A 94 2.25 6.79 -10.23
C THR A 94 2.12 6.43 -8.76
N THR A 95 1.73 5.20 -8.43
CA THR A 95 1.67 4.74 -7.04
C THR A 95 3.05 4.74 -6.38
N LEU A 96 4.09 4.27 -7.07
CA LEU A 96 5.45 4.26 -6.55
C LEU A 96 6.00 5.67 -6.30
N PHE A 97 5.86 6.59 -7.24
CA PHE A 97 6.31 7.98 -7.09
C PHE A 97 5.57 8.70 -5.97
N PHE A 98 4.26 8.46 -5.85
CA PHE A 98 3.47 8.98 -4.74
C PHE A 98 4.00 8.48 -3.38
N LEU A 99 4.21 7.16 -3.25
CA LEU A 99 4.73 6.55 -2.03
C LEU A 99 6.15 7.02 -1.70
N MET A 100 7.02 7.14 -2.70
CA MET A 100 8.36 7.69 -2.52
C MET A 100 8.31 9.14 -2.01
N GLY A 101 7.42 9.97 -2.57
CA GLY A 101 7.20 11.34 -2.09
C GLY A 101 6.71 11.38 -0.64
N ALA A 102 5.69 10.59 -0.32
CA ALA A 102 5.15 10.49 1.04
C ALA A 102 6.20 10.02 2.05
N MET A 103 6.90 8.92 1.77
CA MET A 103 7.97 8.40 2.64
C MET A 103 9.14 9.38 2.79
N THR A 104 9.51 10.10 1.73
CA THR A 104 10.54 11.14 1.79
C THR A 104 10.12 12.28 2.71
N ILE A 105 8.87 12.73 2.65
CA ILE A 105 8.35 13.76 3.56
C ILE A 105 8.43 13.27 5.02
N VAL A 106 8.08 12.01 5.29
CA VAL A 106 8.18 11.43 6.64
C VAL A 106 9.64 11.44 7.12
N GLU A 107 10.56 10.95 6.29
CA GLU A 107 11.99 10.91 6.63
C GLU A 107 12.54 12.32 6.90
N VAL A 108 12.18 13.31 6.08
CA VAL A 108 12.57 14.71 6.30
C VAL A 108 11.98 15.25 7.60
N VAL A 109 10.71 14.94 7.92
CA VAL A 109 10.09 15.33 9.18
C VAL A 109 10.80 14.70 10.38
N ASP A 110 11.23 13.43 10.30
CA ASP A 110 12.01 12.78 11.36
C ASP A 110 13.36 13.47 11.56
N GLN A 111 14.12 13.68 10.47
CA GLN A 111 15.43 14.33 10.49
C GLN A 111 15.39 15.76 11.08
N ASN A 112 14.26 16.45 10.97
CA ASN A 112 14.05 17.78 11.54
C ASN A 112 13.44 17.76 12.96
N GLY A 113 13.46 16.62 13.65
CA GLY A 113 13.01 16.50 15.03
C GLY A 113 11.49 16.42 15.20
N GLY A 114 10.76 16.05 14.14
CA GLY A 114 9.32 15.84 14.18
C GLY A 114 8.92 14.84 15.26
N PHE A 115 9.63 13.72 15.40
CA PHE A 115 9.29 12.71 16.41
C PHE A 115 9.61 13.15 17.84
N ASP A 116 10.57 14.06 18.04
CA ASP A 116 10.79 14.69 19.35
C ASP A 116 9.63 15.61 19.73
N TRP A 117 9.03 16.32 18.75
CA TRP A 117 7.80 17.07 18.97
C TRP A 117 6.63 16.15 19.32
N VAL A 118 6.41 15.06 18.57
CA VAL A 118 5.35 14.08 18.85
C VAL A 118 5.52 13.50 20.26
N ARG A 119 6.75 13.17 20.65
CA ARG A 119 7.08 12.69 22.01
C ARG A 119 6.68 13.71 23.09
N ARG A 120 6.96 15.01 22.89
CA ARG A 120 6.59 16.07 23.85
C ARG A 120 5.07 16.18 24.02
N VAL A 121 4.31 16.12 22.93
CA VAL A 121 2.84 16.19 22.95
C VAL A 121 2.22 14.98 23.68
N MET A 122 2.86 13.81 23.58
CA MET A 122 2.38 12.59 24.24
C MET A 122 2.72 12.48 25.73
N HIS A 123 3.46 13.42 26.31
CA HIS A 123 3.87 13.31 27.70
C HIS A 123 2.68 13.42 28.66
N THR A 124 2.42 12.36 29.41
CA THR A 124 1.38 12.28 30.45
C THR A 124 1.79 11.27 31.51
N LYS A 125 1.19 11.35 32.70
CA LYS A 125 1.43 10.39 33.80
C LYS A 125 0.48 9.19 33.74
N SER A 126 -0.76 9.40 33.29
CA SER A 126 -1.79 8.37 33.28
C SER A 126 -1.71 7.46 32.05
N LYS A 127 -1.76 6.14 32.26
CA LYS A 127 -1.81 5.14 31.17
C LYS A 127 -3.02 5.37 30.25
N ARG A 128 -4.18 5.76 30.81
CA ARG A 128 -5.40 6.04 30.04
C ARG A 128 -5.31 7.29 29.21
N ALA A 129 -4.74 8.35 29.78
CA ALA A 129 -4.52 9.58 29.03
C ALA A 129 -3.53 9.35 27.87
N LEU A 130 -2.50 8.52 28.10
CA LEU A 130 -1.54 8.16 27.04
C LEU A 130 -2.24 7.37 25.93
N LEU A 131 -3.13 6.44 26.28
CA LEU A 131 -3.87 5.62 25.32
C LEU A 131 -4.65 6.49 24.34
N TRP A 132 -5.43 7.44 24.83
CA TRP A 132 -6.25 8.29 23.98
C TRP A 132 -5.41 9.25 23.14
N ARG A 133 -4.30 9.78 23.69
CA ARG A 133 -3.36 10.61 22.91
C ARG A 133 -2.72 9.81 21.77
N ILE A 134 -2.25 8.60 22.05
CA ILE A 134 -1.66 7.72 21.03
C ILE A 134 -2.71 7.36 19.97
N ALA A 135 -3.89 6.92 20.36
CA ALA A 135 -4.94 6.52 19.43
C ALA A 135 -5.33 7.66 18.48
N PHE A 136 -5.63 8.84 19.01
CA PHE A 136 -6.09 9.97 18.21
C PHE A 136 -4.98 10.56 17.34
N MET A 137 -3.76 10.68 17.87
CA MET A 137 -2.64 11.14 17.04
C MET A 137 -2.28 10.16 15.95
N THR A 138 -2.27 8.85 16.23
CA THR A 138 -2.02 7.82 15.20
C THR A 138 -3.09 7.87 14.12
N PHE A 139 -4.36 8.01 14.52
CA PHE A 139 -5.50 8.12 13.61
C PHE A 139 -5.38 9.32 12.66
N ILE A 140 -5.06 10.51 13.18
CA ILE A 140 -4.90 11.71 12.35
C ILE A 140 -3.63 11.62 11.50
N LEU A 141 -2.51 11.22 12.08
CA LEU A 141 -1.24 11.15 11.38
C LEU A 141 -1.34 10.19 10.19
N SER A 142 -2.02 9.06 10.36
CA SER A 142 -2.23 8.08 9.30
C SER A 142 -3.23 8.51 8.23
N ALA A 143 -4.00 9.59 8.41
CA ALA A 143 -4.81 10.15 7.34
C ALA A 143 -3.96 10.99 6.36
N ILE A 144 -2.80 11.46 6.82
CA ILE A 144 -1.87 12.31 6.06
C ILE A 144 -0.69 11.47 5.53
N LEU A 145 -0.24 10.51 6.33
CA LEU A 145 0.84 9.58 6.00
C LEU A 145 0.29 8.19 5.65
N ASP A 146 1.14 7.29 5.15
CA ASP A 146 0.73 5.90 4.97
C ASP A 146 0.63 5.13 6.30
N ASN A 147 -0.23 4.11 6.31
CA ASN A 147 -0.53 3.29 7.48
C ASN A 147 0.69 2.51 8.04
N MET A 148 1.58 2.00 7.19
CA MET A 148 2.78 1.28 7.61
C MET A 148 3.79 2.23 8.26
N THR A 149 4.08 3.36 7.63
CA THR A 149 5.00 4.36 8.15
C THR A 149 4.49 4.93 9.46
N THR A 150 3.21 5.30 9.55
CA THR A 150 2.60 5.76 10.80
C THR A 150 2.76 4.72 11.91
N SER A 151 2.54 3.44 11.60
CA SER A 151 2.72 2.35 12.57
C SER A 151 4.17 2.23 13.03
N ILE A 152 5.15 2.29 12.12
CA ILE A 152 6.58 2.20 12.43
C ILE A 152 6.99 3.35 13.38
N VAL A 153 6.65 4.58 13.01
CA VAL A 153 6.94 5.79 13.78
C VAL A 153 6.35 5.70 15.18
N MET A 154 5.06 5.38 15.28
CA MET A 154 4.37 5.32 16.56
C MET A 154 4.90 4.18 17.44
N ILE A 155 5.29 3.03 16.86
CA ILE A 155 5.95 1.94 17.59
C ILE A 155 7.35 2.35 18.09
N MET A 156 8.12 3.09 17.30
CA MET A 156 9.43 3.62 17.71
C MET A 156 9.30 4.59 18.88
N ILE A 157 8.31 5.47 18.86
CA ILE A 157 8.06 6.40 19.97
C ILE A 157 7.51 5.66 21.20
N LEU A 158 6.58 4.72 21.01
CA LEU A 158 5.99 3.93 22.07
C LEU A 158 7.06 3.17 22.88
N ARG A 159 8.10 2.64 22.21
CA ARG A 159 9.25 2.00 22.88
C ARG A 159 9.99 2.93 23.86
N LYS A 160 9.98 4.24 23.63
CA LYS A 160 10.59 5.26 24.50
C LYS A 160 9.65 5.75 25.60
N LEU A 161 8.33 5.54 25.47
CA LEU A 161 7.32 6.05 26.41
C LEU A 161 6.80 4.98 27.39
N VAL A 162 6.76 3.71 26.98
CA VAL A 162 6.21 2.62 27.80
C VAL A 162 7.28 1.53 27.98
N SER A 163 7.80 1.45 29.21
CA SER A 163 8.84 0.49 29.59
C SER A 163 8.29 -0.93 29.73
N GLN A 164 7.11 -1.08 30.35
CA GLN A 164 6.47 -2.38 30.60
C GLN A 164 6.02 -3.05 29.29
N HIS A 165 6.53 -4.26 29.04
CA HIS A 165 6.26 -5.01 27.81
C HIS A 165 4.77 -5.31 27.60
N LYS A 166 4.05 -5.74 28.65
CA LYS A 166 2.62 -6.10 28.56
C LYS A 166 1.77 -4.91 28.10
N ASP A 167 1.95 -3.76 28.73
CA ASP A 167 1.26 -2.52 28.35
C ASP A 167 1.67 -2.08 26.94
N ARG A 168 2.96 -2.14 26.62
CA ARG A 168 3.48 -1.76 25.31
C ARG A 168 2.86 -2.59 24.17
N VAL A 169 2.60 -3.89 24.37
CA VAL A 169 1.92 -4.71 23.37
C VAL A 169 0.47 -4.23 23.15
N LEU A 170 -0.24 -3.85 24.21
CA LEU A 170 -1.60 -3.31 24.10
C LEU A 170 -1.63 -1.97 23.36
N TYR A 171 -0.71 -1.06 23.70
CA TYR A 171 -0.58 0.20 22.96
C TYR A 171 -0.19 -0.03 21.50
N ALA A 172 0.71 -0.97 21.22
CA ALA A 172 1.11 -1.30 19.85
C ALA A 172 -0.07 -1.85 19.04
N ALA A 173 -0.88 -2.74 19.62
CA ALA A 173 -2.10 -3.22 18.97
C ALA A 173 -3.05 -2.07 18.64
N LEU A 174 -3.25 -1.14 19.58
CA LEU A 174 -4.08 0.03 19.35
C LEU A 174 -3.50 0.96 18.27
N VAL A 175 -2.19 1.13 18.21
CA VAL A 175 -1.51 1.90 17.14
C VAL A 175 -1.84 1.30 15.78
N ILE A 176 -1.72 -0.02 15.61
CA ILE A 176 -2.03 -0.68 14.33
C ILE A 176 -3.50 -0.46 13.94
N ILE A 177 -4.42 -0.60 14.89
CA ILE A 177 -5.86 -0.38 14.66
C ILE A 177 -6.12 1.08 14.27
N ALA A 178 -5.56 2.03 15.02
CA ALA A 178 -5.75 3.45 14.80
C ALA A 178 -5.14 3.92 13.47
N ALA A 179 -3.96 3.41 13.10
CA ALA A 179 -3.32 3.71 11.82
C ALA A 179 -4.17 3.23 10.65
N ASN A 180 -4.56 1.95 10.64
CA ASN A 180 -5.41 1.42 9.56
C ASN A 180 -6.77 2.13 9.48
N SER A 181 -7.39 2.44 10.63
CA SER A 181 -8.65 3.18 10.65
C SER A 181 -8.49 4.62 10.15
N GLY A 182 -7.39 5.26 10.51
CA GLY A 182 -7.07 6.65 10.14
C GLY A 182 -6.74 6.79 8.65
N GLY A 183 -6.00 5.84 8.08
CA GLY A 183 -5.69 5.83 6.65
C GLY A 183 -6.91 5.58 5.77
N ALA A 184 -7.84 4.74 6.21
CA ALA A 184 -8.97 4.29 5.40
C ALA A 184 -9.94 5.41 4.98
N PHE A 185 -10.17 6.42 5.82
CA PHE A 185 -11.10 7.51 5.48
C PHE A 185 -10.47 8.62 4.62
N SER A 186 -9.16 8.56 4.39
CA SER A 186 -8.42 9.54 3.60
C SER A 186 -8.04 8.96 2.24
N PRO A 187 -8.23 9.69 1.13
CA PRO A 187 -7.75 9.27 -0.19
C PRO A 187 -6.24 9.06 -0.27
N ILE A 188 -5.48 9.66 0.64
CA ILE A 188 -4.02 9.66 0.68
C ILE A 188 -3.47 8.60 1.64
N GLY A 189 -4.19 8.32 2.74
CA GLY A 189 -3.65 7.57 3.88
C GLY A 189 -3.46 6.08 3.66
N ASP A 190 -4.04 5.50 2.60
CA ASP A 190 -3.84 4.11 2.22
C ASP A 190 -3.64 3.93 0.71
N VAL A 191 -2.75 2.99 0.34
CA VAL A 191 -2.38 2.69 -1.05
C VAL A 191 -3.58 2.23 -1.87
N THR A 192 -4.49 1.46 -1.26
CA THR A 192 -5.65 0.95 -2.00
C THR A 192 -6.65 2.08 -2.29
N THR A 193 -6.85 2.99 -1.34
CA THR A 193 -7.72 4.16 -1.53
C THR A 193 -7.17 5.11 -2.59
N ILE A 194 -5.87 5.39 -2.58
CA ILE A 194 -5.29 6.26 -3.61
C ILE A 194 -5.34 5.61 -4.99
N MET A 195 -5.17 4.28 -5.08
CA MET A 195 -5.30 3.56 -6.34
C MET A 195 -6.73 3.69 -6.91
N LEU A 196 -7.76 3.56 -6.05
CA LEU A 196 -9.15 3.75 -6.46
C LEU A 196 -9.44 5.20 -6.86
N TRP A 197 -8.83 6.18 -6.16
CA TRP A 197 -8.99 7.60 -6.47
C TRP A 197 -8.35 7.98 -7.79
N ASN A 198 -7.12 7.51 -8.06
CA ASN A 198 -6.42 7.73 -9.33
C ASN A 198 -7.15 7.08 -10.51
N LYS A 199 -7.84 5.95 -10.29
CA LYS A 199 -8.71 5.31 -11.28
C LYS A 199 -10.05 6.02 -11.48
N GLY A 200 -10.32 7.12 -10.76
CA GLY A 200 -11.58 7.86 -10.83
C GLY A 200 -12.79 7.10 -10.29
N LEU A 201 -12.58 6.00 -9.55
CA LEU A 201 -13.67 5.16 -9.03
C LEU A 201 -14.29 5.74 -7.76
N ILE A 202 -13.57 6.61 -7.06
CA ILE A 202 -14.01 7.29 -5.84
C ILE A 202 -13.68 8.78 -5.91
N THR A 203 -14.39 9.59 -5.13
CA THR A 203 -14.07 11.00 -4.94
C THR A 203 -13.56 11.24 -3.53
N ALA A 204 -12.66 12.22 -3.35
CA ALA A 204 -12.11 12.55 -2.05
C ALA A 204 -13.20 12.88 -1.01
N ALA A 205 -14.19 13.69 -1.41
CA ALA A 205 -15.30 14.04 -0.54
C ALA A 205 -16.18 12.84 -0.20
N GLY A 206 -16.45 11.96 -1.17
CA GLY A 206 -17.29 10.76 -0.95
C GLY A 206 -16.65 9.77 0.02
N VAL A 207 -15.34 9.54 -0.09
CA VAL A 207 -14.61 8.67 0.85
C VAL A 207 -14.69 9.23 2.26
N ILE A 208 -14.43 10.53 2.44
CA ILE A 208 -14.46 11.16 3.75
C ILE A 208 -15.87 11.09 4.34
N SER A 209 -16.92 11.39 3.57
CA SER A 209 -18.29 11.38 4.10
C SER A 209 -18.79 10.00 4.51
N GLU A 210 -18.45 8.97 3.74
CA GLU A 210 -18.93 7.59 3.97
C GLU A 210 -18.08 6.82 4.98
N ILE A 211 -16.75 7.03 5.00
CA ILE A 211 -15.82 6.18 5.76
C ILE A 211 -15.38 6.82 7.08
N LEU A 212 -15.44 8.14 7.24
CA LEU A 212 -14.96 8.80 8.46
C LEU A 212 -15.63 8.28 9.74
N ILE A 213 -16.96 8.13 9.74
CA ILE A 213 -17.70 7.64 10.91
C ILE A 213 -17.33 6.17 11.21
N PRO A 214 -17.41 5.23 10.24
CA PRO A 214 -16.92 3.87 10.44
C PRO A 214 -15.48 3.80 10.98
N SER A 215 -14.56 4.61 10.43
CA SER A 215 -13.16 4.69 10.86
C SER A 215 -12.99 5.19 12.29
N ILE A 216 -13.75 6.20 12.71
CA ILE A 216 -13.72 6.66 14.10
C ILE A 216 -14.22 5.54 15.02
N VAL A 217 -15.32 4.87 14.67
CA VAL A 217 -15.89 3.77 15.47
C VAL A 217 -14.90 2.61 15.58
N SER A 218 -14.24 2.23 14.49
CA SER A 218 -13.26 1.13 14.48
C SER A 218 -12.03 1.39 15.33
N MET A 219 -11.69 2.66 15.59
CA MET A 219 -10.61 3.06 16.49
C MET A 219 -11.09 3.25 17.94
N VAL A 220 -12.26 3.88 18.14
CA VAL A 220 -12.83 4.17 19.47
C VAL A 220 -13.24 2.90 20.22
N VAL A 221 -13.87 1.93 19.55
CA VAL A 221 -14.38 0.72 20.22
C VAL A 221 -13.23 -0.10 20.82
N PRO A 222 -12.15 -0.44 20.08
CA PRO A 222 -10.99 -1.12 20.66
C PRO A 222 -10.28 -0.28 21.73
N ALA A 223 -10.19 1.05 21.56
CA ALA A 223 -9.62 1.94 22.56
C ALA A 223 -10.36 1.85 23.91
N LEU A 224 -11.70 1.84 23.89
CA LEU A 224 -12.52 1.68 25.08
C LEU A 224 -12.33 0.32 25.76
N VAL A 225 -12.20 -0.75 24.97
CA VAL A 225 -11.93 -2.10 25.50
C VAL A 225 -10.55 -2.15 26.16
N ILE A 226 -9.51 -1.65 25.51
CA ILE A 226 -8.13 -1.65 26.04
C ILE A 226 -8.01 -0.73 27.26
N GLN A 227 -8.75 0.38 27.32
CA GLN A 227 -8.80 1.28 28.47
C GLN A 227 -9.21 0.57 29.78
N MET A 228 -9.98 -0.52 29.69
CA MET A 228 -10.35 -1.31 30.87
C MET A 228 -9.15 -2.04 31.48
N ALA A 229 -8.20 -2.46 30.65
CA ALA A 229 -6.97 -3.15 31.07
C ALA A 229 -5.88 -2.18 31.56
N LEU A 230 -5.82 -0.96 31.03
CA LEU A 230 -4.81 0.04 31.37
C LEU A 230 -5.29 0.96 32.50
N LYS A 231 -4.99 0.60 33.75
CA LYS A 231 -5.26 1.40 34.96
C LYS A 231 -3.95 1.84 35.62
N GLY A 232 -3.97 2.99 36.29
CA GLY A 232 -2.81 3.54 37.01
C GLY A 232 -1.91 4.43 36.16
N ASP A 233 -0.72 4.71 36.70
CA ASP A 233 0.28 5.61 36.14
C ASP A 233 1.45 4.87 35.48
N LEU A 234 2.14 5.57 34.57
CA LEU A 234 3.31 5.06 33.87
C LEU A 234 4.49 4.97 34.85
N GLY A 235 4.81 3.76 35.32
CA GLY A 235 5.96 3.51 36.21
C GLY A 235 5.67 2.70 37.46
N GLU A 236 4.39 2.44 37.76
CA GLU A 236 3.95 1.44 38.75
C GLU A 236 3.79 0.04 38.13
#